data_AF-A0A836TR63-F1
#
_entry.id   AF-A0A836TR63-F1
#
_cell.length_a   1.000
_cell.length_b   1.000
_cell.length_c   1.000
_cell.angle_alpha   90.00
_cell.angle_beta   90.00
_cell.angle_gamma   90.00
#
_symmetry.space_group_name_H-M   'P 1'
#
loop_
_entity.id
_entity.type
_entity.pdbx_description
1 polymer ?
#
loop_
_entity_poly.entity_id
_entity_poly.type
_entity_poly.pdbx_seq_one_letter_code
_entity_poly.pdbx_strand_id
1 'polypeptide(L)'
;MSEIESHDHAEGHAWAPQAGFETIITTLGANILAGIGFALLITAALMLHGDVNWYRGLLWGAGGFASFALAPAVGLPPELPGMAAADLMGRQAWWMGTALATAGGLGLLFVGRRPKWAVVGVMMIIAPHLIGAPHVNAPDTGLPPELIIEFGIASLVANLLFWAALGIASGLLFEKLRPAP
;
A
#
# COMPACT_ATOMS: atom_id res chain seq x y z
N MET A 1 -20.63 -3.36 -46.30
CA MET A 1 -21.51 -2.90 -45.21
C MET A 1 -21.10 -3.68 -43.98
N SER A 2 -20.12 -3.16 -43.23
CA SER A 2 -19.63 -3.76 -41.98
C SER A 2 -20.19 -2.93 -40.84
N GLU A 3 -21.15 -3.48 -40.12
CA GLU A 3 -21.63 -2.94 -38.85
C GLU A 3 -20.46 -2.85 -37.87
N ILE A 4 -20.20 -1.64 -37.39
CA ILE A 4 -19.39 -1.41 -36.20
C ILE A 4 -20.35 -1.72 -35.04
N GLU A 5 -20.13 -2.86 -34.40
CA GLU A 5 -20.79 -3.25 -33.17
C GLU A 5 -20.39 -2.23 -32.09
N SER A 6 -21.28 -1.26 -31.84
CA SER A 6 -21.11 -0.31 -30.74
C SER A 6 -21.24 -1.09 -29.44
N HIS A 7 -20.10 -1.36 -28.81
CA HIS A 7 -20.05 -1.83 -27.42
C HIS A 7 -20.68 -0.77 -26.52
N ASP A 8 -21.98 -0.95 -26.26
CA ASP A 8 -22.77 -0.16 -25.34
C ASP A 8 -22.27 -0.53 -23.93
N HIS A 9 -21.39 0.30 -23.37
CA HIS A 9 -21.07 0.25 -21.95
C HIS A 9 -22.32 0.71 -21.21
N ALA A 10 -23.21 -0.24 -20.90
CA ALA A 10 -24.28 -0.04 -19.96
C ALA A 10 -23.71 0.70 -18.73
N GLU A 11 -24.24 1.89 -18.46
CA GLU A 11 -23.95 2.69 -17.26
C GLU A 11 -24.43 1.91 -16.03
N GLY A 12 -23.71 0.84 -15.69
CA GLY A 12 -23.93 0.06 -14.50
C GLY A 12 -23.43 0.90 -13.34
N HIS A 13 -24.35 1.37 -12.49
CA HIS A 13 -24.00 1.85 -11.16
C HIS A 13 -23.05 0.84 -10.52
N ALA A 14 -21.77 1.21 -10.38
CA ALA A 14 -20.78 0.38 -9.71
C ALA A 14 -21.32 0.06 -8.31
N TRP A 15 -21.47 -1.23 -8.01
CA TRP A 15 -22.00 -1.66 -6.72
C TRP A 15 -21.15 -1.06 -5.60
N ALA A 16 -21.80 -0.40 -4.65
CA ALA A 16 -21.18 0.17 -3.46
C ALA A 16 -21.94 -0.32 -2.23
N PRO A 17 -21.25 -0.73 -1.14
CA PRO A 17 -21.89 -1.13 0.10
C PRO A 17 -22.79 -0.01 0.64
N GLN A 18 -23.97 -0.37 1.16
CA GLN A 18 -24.81 0.62 1.83
C GLN A 18 -24.18 1.06 3.15
N ALA A 19 -24.38 2.35 3.50
CA ALA A 19 -23.90 2.91 4.75
C ALA A 19 -24.44 2.11 5.95
N GLY A 20 -23.59 1.86 6.93
CA GLY A 20 -23.93 1.07 8.13
C GLY A 20 -23.25 -0.29 8.15
N PHE A 21 -24.00 -1.34 8.48
CA PHE A 21 -23.43 -2.66 8.74
C PHE A 21 -22.75 -3.29 7.51
N GLU A 22 -23.32 -3.11 6.32
CA GLU A 22 -22.77 -3.65 5.08
C GLU A 22 -21.39 -3.05 4.76
N THR A 23 -21.23 -1.72 4.91
CA THR A 23 -19.92 -1.05 4.76
C THR A 23 -18.90 -1.56 5.77
N ILE A 24 -19.30 -1.78 7.02
CA ILE A 24 -18.38 -2.26 8.08
C ILE A 24 -17.87 -3.66 7.75
N ILE A 25 -18.76 -4.60 7.42
CA ILE A 25 -18.36 -6.00 7.19
C ILE A 25 -17.57 -6.16 5.89
N THR A 26 -17.92 -5.42 4.83
CA THR A 26 -17.18 -5.42 3.57
C THR A 26 -15.78 -4.86 3.74
N THR A 27 -15.64 -3.74 4.44
CA THR A 27 -14.33 -3.13 4.77
C THR A 27 -13.49 -4.04 5.66
N LEU A 28 -14.11 -4.65 6.68
CA LEU A 28 -13.43 -5.58 7.57
C LEU A 28 -12.91 -6.81 6.79
N GLY A 29 -13.75 -7.40 5.95
CA GLY A 29 -13.37 -8.54 5.11
C GLY A 29 -12.21 -8.21 4.17
N ALA A 30 -12.26 -7.04 3.52
CA ALA A 30 -11.18 -6.55 2.66
C ALA A 30 -9.87 -6.37 3.44
N ASN A 31 -9.91 -5.78 4.63
CA ASN A 31 -8.73 -5.58 5.48
C ASN A 31 -8.13 -6.90 5.98
N ILE A 32 -8.97 -7.88 6.34
CA ILE A 32 -8.50 -9.21 6.73
C ILE A 32 -7.78 -9.89 5.57
N LEU A 33 -8.38 -9.88 4.38
CA LEU A 33 -7.79 -10.52 3.19
C LEU A 33 -6.46 -9.86 2.81
N ALA A 34 -6.41 -8.52 2.81
CA ALA A 34 -5.18 -7.77 2.61
C ALA A 34 -4.13 -8.11 3.66
N GLY A 35 -4.51 -8.18 4.95
CA GLY A 35 -3.61 -8.55 6.04
C GLY A 35 -3.04 -9.96 5.92
N ILE A 36 -3.82 -10.93 5.47
CA ILE A 36 -3.32 -12.28 5.17
C ILE A 36 -2.27 -12.20 4.05
N GLY A 37 -2.55 -11.48 2.96
CA GLY A 37 -1.61 -11.29 1.86
C GLY A 37 -0.30 -10.65 2.31
N PHE A 38 -0.36 -9.57 3.09
CA PHE A 38 0.81 -8.89 3.63
C PHE A 38 1.60 -9.74 4.63
N ALA A 39 0.92 -10.54 5.47
CA ALA A 39 1.57 -11.46 6.39
C ALA A 39 2.39 -12.52 5.65
N LEU A 40 1.86 -13.04 4.53
CA LEU A 40 2.56 -13.99 3.68
C LEU A 40 3.82 -13.37 3.06
N LEU A 41 3.73 -12.11 2.60
CA LEU A 41 4.89 -11.38 2.06
C LEU A 41 5.99 -11.17 3.12
N ILE A 42 5.63 -10.73 4.33
CA ILE A 42 6.58 -10.59 5.44
C ILE A 42 7.21 -11.93 5.79
N THR A 43 6.40 -12.99 5.87
CA THR A 43 6.87 -14.34 6.21
C THR A 43 7.83 -14.88 5.15
N ALA A 44 7.54 -14.68 3.86
CA ALA A 44 8.43 -15.04 2.77
C ALA A 44 9.77 -14.28 2.86
N ALA A 45 9.73 -12.98 3.17
CA ALA A 45 10.93 -12.17 3.33
C ALA A 45 11.80 -12.63 4.52
N LEU A 46 11.16 -12.92 5.66
CA LEU A 46 11.81 -13.51 6.84
C LEU A 46 12.46 -14.86 6.54
N MET A 47 11.77 -15.72 5.75
CA MET A 47 12.30 -17.02 5.35
C MET A 47 13.55 -16.88 4.48
N LEU A 48 13.55 -15.96 3.52
CA LEU A 48 14.69 -15.71 2.63
C LEU A 48 15.89 -15.08 3.37
N HIS A 49 15.65 -14.26 4.39
CA HIS A 49 16.71 -13.63 5.17
C HIS A 49 17.36 -14.60 6.19
N GLY A 50 16.65 -15.65 6.61
CA GLY A 50 17.16 -16.68 7.51
C GLY A 50 17.05 -16.33 9.01
N ASP A 51 17.29 -15.07 9.39
CA ASP A 51 17.08 -14.59 10.77
C ASP A 51 15.61 -14.28 11.03
N VAL A 52 15.01 -14.96 12.02
CA VAL A 52 13.62 -14.75 12.41
C VAL A 52 13.55 -14.45 13.90
N ASN A 53 13.07 -13.25 14.22
CA ASN A 53 12.68 -12.83 15.56
C ASN A 53 11.67 -11.67 15.46
N TRP A 54 11.10 -11.26 16.58
CA TRP A 54 10.13 -10.15 16.63
C TRP A 54 10.68 -8.82 16.05
N TYR A 55 11.98 -8.54 16.27
CA TYR A 55 12.62 -7.30 15.81
C TYR A 55 12.80 -7.29 14.28
N ARG A 56 13.24 -8.41 13.70
CA ARG A 56 13.30 -8.62 12.25
C ARG A 56 11.90 -8.54 11.64
N GLY A 57 10.91 -9.13 12.30
CA GLY A 57 9.51 -8.99 11.91
C GLY A 57 9.06 -7.54 11.86
N LEU A 58 9.37 -6.75 12.89
CA LEU A 58 9.08 -5.32 12.94
C LEU A 58 9.79 -4.55 11.81
N LEU A 59 11.06 -4.85 11.52
CA LEU A 59 11.80 -4.20 10.42
C LEU A 59 11.18 -4.50 9.05
N TRP A 60 10.79 -5.75 8.78
CA TRP A 60 10.07 -6.11 7.56
C TRP A 60 8.69 -5.45 7.49
N GLY A 61 7.98 -5.37 8.64
CA GLY A 61 6.74 -4.61 8.76
C GLY A 61 6.93 -3.12 8.42
N ALA A 62 7.98 -2.49 8.93
CA ALA A 62 8.32 -1.11 8.62
C ALA A 62 8.65 -0.90 7.13
N GLY A 63 9.34 -1.86 6.50
CA GLY A 63 9.57 -1.86 5.04
C GLY A 63 8.28 -1.99 4.24
N GLY A 64 7.34 -2.82 4.70
CA GLY A 64 6.00 -2.94 4.14
C GLY A 64 5.20 -1.63 4.26
N PHE A 65 5.18 -1.03 5.44
CA PHE A 65 4.58 0.30 5.66
C PHE A 65 5.17 1.35 4.73
N ALA A 66 6.51 1.41 4.64
CA ALA A 66 7.20 2.36 3.78
C ALA A 66 6.78 2.21 2.31
N SER A 67 6.64 0.96 1.84
CA SER A 67 6.35 0.64 0.44
C SER A 67 4.87 0.82 0.07
N PHE A 68 3.96 0.29 0.88
CA PHE A 68 2.53 0.22 0.52
C PHE A 68 1.69 1.39 1.05
N ALA A 69 2.17 2.11 2.08
CA ALA A 69 1.42 3.21 2.68
C ALA A 69 2.16 4.54 2.58
N LEU A 70 3.37 4.63 3.14
CA LEU A 70 4.07 5.91 3.29
C LEU A 70 4.49 6.53 1.95
N ALA A 71 5.25 5.80 1.13
CA ALA A 71 5.77 6.35 -0.13
C ALA A 71 4.66 6.73 -1.12
N PRO A 72 3.59 5.92 -1.30
CA PRO A 72 2.45 6.33 -2.11
C PRO A 72 1.70 7.54 -1.53
N ALA A 73 1.54 7.63 -0.20
CA ALA A 73 0.83 8.74 0.44
C ALA A 73 1.50 10.11 0.23
N VAL A 74 2.80 10.15 -0.11
CA VAL A 74 3.49 11.40 -0.47
C VAL A 74 2.92 12.02 -1.76
N GLY A 75 2.52 11.20 -2.74
CA GLY A 75 1.95 11.68 -3.99
C GLY A 75 0.42 11.62 -4.03
N LEU A 76 -0.15 10.57 -3.46
CA LEU A 76 -1.59 10.32 -3.35
C LEU A 76 -1.96 10.12 -1.89
N PRO A 77 -2.13 11.20 -1.09
CA PRO A 77 -2.53 11.08 0.30
C PRO A 77 -3.90 10.38 0.44
N PRO A 78 -4.18 9.69 1.56
CA PRO A 78 -5.47 9.06 1.79
C PRO A 78 -6.61 10.05 1.64
N GLU A 79 -7.59 9.69 0.81
CA GLU A 79 -8.74 10.53 0.50
C GLU A 79 -9.96 10.10 1.33
N LEU A 80 -10.71 11.09 1.82
CA LEU A 80 -12.02 10.89 2.45
C LEU A 80 -12.99 10.19 1.47
N PRO A 81 -13.87 9.30 1.98
CA PRO A 81 -14.92 8.70 1.18
C PRO A 81 -15.78 9.78 0.50
N GLY A 82 -16.03 9.64 -0.80
CA GLY A 82 -16.89 10.55 -1.55
C GLY A 82 -16.20 11.79 -2.14
N MET A 83 -14.88 11.97 -1.96
CA MET A 83 -14.16 13.00 -2.70
C MET A 83 -14.05 12.69 -4.19
N ALA A 84 -14.04 13.75 -5.01
CA ALA A 84 -13.81 13.62 -6.45
C ALA A 84 -12.39 13.08 -6.71
N ALA A 85 -12.32 11.85 -7.22
CA ALA A 85 -11.08 11.18 -7.55
C ALA A 85 -10.70 11.40 -9.02
N ALA A 86 -9.39 11.46 -9.30
CA ALA A 86 -8.87 11.38 -10.67
C ALA A 86 -9.11 9.98 -11.26
N ASP A 87 -8.73 9.78 -12.52
CA ASP A 87 -8.81 8.47 -13.18
C ASP A 87 -8.28 7.35 -12.26
N LEU A 88 -9.15 6.39 -11.97
CA LEU A 88 -8.87 5.31 -11.02
C LEU A 88 -7.70 4.46 -11.51
N MET A 89 -7.64 4.18 -12.81
CA MET A 89 -6.61 3.34 -13.40
C MET A 89 -5.23 4.00 -13.26
N GLY A 90 -5.13 5.29 -13.59
CA GLY A 90 -3.90 6.06 -13.42
C GLY A 90 -3.39 6.06 -11.98
N ARG A 91 -4.27 6.25 -11.00
CA ARG A 91 -3.92 6.21 -9.58
C ARG A 91 -3.46 4.84 -9.13
N GLN A 92 -4.17 3.78 -9.54
CA GLN A 92 -3.80 2.41 -9.21
C GLN A 92 -2.44 2.03 -9.82
N ALA A 93 -2.20 2.38 -11.08
CA ALA A 93 -0.94 2.16 -11.77
C ALA A 93 0.21 2.91 -11.08
N TRP A 94 0.01 4.19 -10.75
CA TRP A 94 1.00 4.99 -10.04
C TRP A 94 1.27 4.44 -8.63
N TRP A 95 0.22 4.09 -7.87
CA TRP A 95 0.34 3.50 -6.53
C TRP A 95 1.14 2.20 -6.56
N MET A 96 0.80 1.28 -7.48
CA MET A 96 1.53 0.02 -7.65
C MET A 96 2.98 0.26 -8.06
N GLY A 97 3.22 1.19 -8.99
CA GLY A 97 4.56 1.58 -9.42
C GLY A 97 5.40 2.10 -8.26
N THR A 98 4.87 3.04 -7.46
CA THR A 98 5.53 3.58 -6.27
C THR A 98 5.80 2.51 -5.23
N ALA A 99 4.83 1.62 -4.97
CA ALA A 99 4.99 0.56 -3.99
C ALA A 99 6.07 -0.46 -4.39
N LEU A 100 6.05 -0.92 -5.64
CA LEU A 100 7.05 -1.86 -6.15
C LEU A 100 8.44 -1.24 -6.25
N ALA A 101 8.54 0.01 -6.69
CA ALA A 101 9.82 0.72 -6.76
C ALA A 101 10.41 0.95 -5.37
N THR A 102 9.58 1.29 -4.38
CA THR A 102 10.01 1.45 -2.98
C THR A 102 10.43 0.12 -2.38
N ALA A 103 9.64 -0.94 -2.54
CA ALA A 103 9.99 -2.27 -2.04
C ALA A 103 11.29 -2.80 -2.66
N GLY A 104 11.46 -2.66 -3.97
CA GLY A 104 12.68 -3.02 -4.69
C GLY A 104 13.88 -2.18 -4.24
N GLY A 105 13.69 -0.86 -4.05
CA GLY A 105 14.74 0.04 -3.61
C GLY A 105 15.20 -0.24 -2.17
N LEU A 106 14.28 -0.48 -1.24
CA LEU A 106 14.60 -0.92 0.12
C LEU A 106 15.29 -2.28 0.11
N GLY A 107 14.84 -3.22 -0.73
CA GLY A 107 15.50 -4.51 -0.92
C GLY A 107 16.96 -4.37 -1.36
N LEU A 108 17.24 -3.50 -2.34
CA LEU A 108 18.60 -3.20 -2.78
C LEU A 108 19.45 -2.52 -1.69
N LEU A 109 18.84 -1.66 -0.87
CA LEU A 109 19.54 -0.97 0.21
C LEU A 109 19.95 -1.90 1.36
N PHE A 110 19.06 -2.80 1.76
CA PHE A 110 19.29 -3.66 2.93
C PHE A 110 19.95 -5.00 2.59
N VAL A 111 19.73 -5.53 1.38
CA VAL A 111 20.33 -6.81 0.94
C VAL A 111 21.58 -6.58 0.08
N GLY A 112 21.68 -5.44 -0.60
CA GLY A 112 22.79 -5.13 -1.49
C GLY A 112 24.09 -4.85 -0.72
N ARG A 113 25.06 -5.76 -0.80
CA ARG A 113 26.37 -5.62 -0.12
C ARG A 113 27.32 -4.59 -0.76
N ARG A 114 26.95 -3.93 -1.86
CA ARG A 114 27.84 -2.98 -2.59
C ARG A 114 27.21 -1.59 -2.70
N PRO A 115 28.00 -0.51 -2.58
CA PRO A 115 27.50 0.87 -2.59
C PRO A 115 26.76 1.24 -3.88
N LYS A 116 27.13 0.64 -5.02
CA LYS A 116 26.41 0.84 -6.29
C LYS A 116 24.94 0.43 -6.23
N TRP A 117 24.60 -0.62 -5.47
CA TRP A 117 23.22 -1.08 -5.32
C TRP A 117 22.41 -0.16 -4.42
N ALA A 118 23.06 0.46 -3.43
CA ALA A 118 22.44 1.48 -2.62
C ALA A 118 22.03 2.70 -3.47
N VAL A 119 22.90 3.16 -4.37
CA VAL A 119 22.58 4.26 -5.30
C VAL A 119 21.38 3.91 -6.18
N VAL A 120 21.37 2.70 -6.77
CA VAL A 120 20.23 2.24 -7.58
C VAL A 120 18.95 2.17 -6.74
N GLY A 121 19.03 1.67 -5.50
CA GLY A 121 17.87 1.59 -4.62
C GLY A 121 17.27 2.95 -4.26
N VAL A 122 18.12 3.94 -3.96
CA VAL A 122 17.67 5.33 -3.75
C VAL A 122 17.02 5.90 -5.00
N MET A 123 17.62 5.69 -6.16
CA MET A 123 17.05 6.17 -7.43
C MET A 123 15.69 5.53 -7.72
N MET A 124 15.51 4.24 -7.43
CA MET A 124 14.22 3.57 -7.55
C MET A 124 13.16 4.17 -6.61
N ILE A 125 13.51 4.49 -5.37
CA ILE A 125 12.56 5.12 -4.42
C ILE A 125 12.13 6.50 -4.91
N ILE A 126 13.06 7.28 -5.48
CA ILE A 126 12.79 8.67 -5.90
C ILE A 126 12.04 8.74 -7.25
N ALA A 127 12.28 7.80 -8.17
CA ALA A 127 11.77 7.86 -9.53
C ALA A 127 10.23 8.09 -9.65
N PRO A 128 9.36 7.39 -8.89
CA PRO A 128 7.92 7.59 -8.97
C PRO A 128 7.48 9.01 -8.57
N HIS A 129 8.17 9.63 -7.61
CA HIS A 129 7.89 10.98 -7.13
C HIS A 129 8.31 12.05 -8.13
N LEU A 130 9.32 11.77 -8.97
CA LEU A 130 9.71 12.66 -10.07
C LEU A 130 8.71 12.62 -11.24
N ILE A 131 8.09 11.46 -11.49
CA ILE A 131 7.02 11.31 -12.48
C ILE A 131 5.77 12.09 -12.04
N GLY A 132 5.51 12.10 -10.72
CA GLY A 132 4.35 12.77 -10.14
C GLY A 132 3.10 11.91 -10.18
N ALA A 133 2.27 12.04 -9.15
CA ALA A 133 1.00 11.35 -9.05
C ALA A 133 -0.07 11.99 -9.95
N PRO A 134 -1.06 11.23 -10.45
CA PRO A 134 -2.19 11.78 -11.18
C PRO A 134 -3.19 12.47 -10.23
N HIS A 135 -3.37 13.77 -10.39
CA HIS A 135 -4.33 14.60 -9.63
C HIS A 135 -5.49 15.08 -10.51
N VAL A 136 -6.60 15.49 -9.87
CA VAL A 136 -7.70 16.20 -10.55
C VAL A 136 -7.32 17.66 -10.77
N ASN A 137 -7.71 18.24 -11.91
CA ASN A 137 -7.32 19.60 -12.30
C ASN A 137 -8.01 20.72 -11.50
N ALA A 138 -8.98 20.42 -10.63
CA ALA A 138 -9.63 21.38 -9.74
C ALA A 138 -10.31 20.65 -8.56
N PRO A 139 -9.61 20.43 -7.43
CA PRO A 139 -10.15 19.73 -6.27
C PRO A 139 -10.95 20.70 -5.40
N ASP A 140 -12.08 21.22 -5.89
CA ASP A 140 -12.99 21.92 -4.98
C ASP A 140 -13.84 20.87 -4.26
N THR A 141 -13.29 20.34 -3.17
CA THR A 141 -13.88 19.22 -2.42
C THR A 141 -15.08 19.66 -1.57
N GLY A 142 -15.25 20.97 -1.34
CA GLY A 142 -16.27 21.52 -0.43
C GLY A 142 -16.07 21.11 1.04
N LEU A 143 -14.94 20.47 1.38
CA LEU A 143 -14.63 19.95 2.71
C LEU A 143 -13.62 20.85 3.43
N PRO A 144 -13.72 21.00 4.76
CA PRO A 144 -12.72 21.71 5.55
C PRO A 144 -11.32 21.09 5.36
N PRO A 145 -10.27 21.89 5.08
CA PRO A 145 -8.91 21.39 4.91
C PRO A 145 -8.38 20.62 6.12
N GLU A 146 -8.82 21.00 7.33
CA GLU A 146 -8.42 20.36 8.59
C GLU A 146 -8.84 18.89 8.61
N LEU A 147 -10.05 18.59 8.12
CA LEU A 147 -10.60 17.24 8.09
C LEU A 147 -9.80 16.33 7.14
N ILE A 148 -9.36 16.86 6.00
CA ILE A 148 -8.54 16.12 5.02
C ILE A 148 -7.18 15.77 5.64
N ILE A 149 -6.56 16.72 6.33
CA ILE A 149 -5.26 16.52 7.00
C ILE A 149 -5.40 15.52 8.15
N GLU A 150 -6.40 15.69 9.02
CA GLU A 150 -6.66 14.79 10.14
C GLU A 150 -6.89 13.34 9.66
N PHE A 151 -7.69 13.16 8.61
CA PHE A 151 -7.90 11.85 8.01
C PHE A 151 -6.62 11.25 7.43
N GLY A 152 -5.81 12.05 6.73
CA GLY A 152 -4.53 11.61 6.18
C GLY A 152 -3.57 11.13 7.27
N ILE A 153 -3.46 11.89 8.35
CA ILE A 153 -2.63 11.54 9.52
C ILE A 153 -3.16 10.28 10.20
N ALA A 154 -4.47 10.24 10.50
CA ALA A 154 -5.09 9.09 11.16
C ALA A 154 -4.91 7.81 10.33
N SER A 155 -5.08 7.90 9.01
CA SER A 155 -4.89 6.78 8.08
C SER A 155 -3.44 6.30 8.04
N LEU A 156 -2.46 7.20 8.03
CA LEU A 156 -1.03 6.83 8.09
C LEU A 156 -0.65 6.19 9.43
N VAL A 157 -1.15 6.72 10.55
CA VAL A 157 -0.91 6.15 11.88
C VAL A 157 -1.55 4.77 11.99
N ALA A 158 -2.78 4.60 11.53
CA ALA A 158 -3.45 3.30 11.52
C ALA A 158 -2.66 2.26 10.70
N ASN A 159 -2.18 2.64 9.51
CA ASN A 159 -1.33 1.79 8.69
C ASN A 159 0.00 1.46 9.37
N LEU A 160 0.65 2.43 10.00
CA LEU A 160 1.90 2.20 10.74
C LEU A 160 1.71 1.16 11.85
N LEU A 161 0.66 1.32 12.66
CA LEU A 161 0.33 0.39 13.73
C LEU A 161 -0.02 -0.99 13.20
N PHE A 162 -0.80 -1.05 12.12
CA PHE A 162 -1.15 -2.30 11.45
C PHE A 162 0.09 -3.05 10.97
N TRP A 163 0.98 -2.40 10.22
CA TRP A 163 2.20 -3.01 9.70
C TRP A 163 3.19 -3.40 10.80
N ALA A 164 3.30 -2.60 11.87
CA ALA A 164 4.13 -2.93 13.03
C ALA A 164 3.59 -4.18 13.75
N ALA A 165 2.29 -4.22 14.03
CA ALA A 165 1.64 -5.36 14.66
C ALA A 165 1.75 -6.62 13.81
N LEU A 166 1.49 -6.51 12.50
CA LEU A 166 1.60 -7.60 11.54
C LEU A 166 3.03 -8.14 11.47
N GLY A 167 4.03 -7.25 11.37
CA GLY A 167 5.44 -7.60 11.34
C GLY A 167 5.89 -8.32 12.61
N ILE A 168 5.57 -7.77 13.79
CA ILE A 168 5.88 -8.39 15.08
C ILE A 168 5.21 -9.76 15.20
N ALA A 169 3.92 -9.87 14.88
CA ALA A 169 3.16 -11.10 14.96
C ALA A 169 3.73 -12.17 14.01
N SER A 170 4.04 -11.82 12.76
CA SER A 170 4.69 -12.72 11.80
C SER A 170 6.06 -13.18 12.30
N GLY A 171 6.88 -12.28 12.85
CA GLY A 171 8.19 -12.62 13.42
C GLY A 171 8.09 -13.58 14.59
N LEU A 172 7.24 -13.28 15.58
CA LEU A 172 7.03 -14.12 16.76
C LEU A 172 6.44 -15.49 16.41
N LEU A 173 5.44 -15.52 15.54
CA LEU A 173 4.77 -16.76 15.18
C LEU A 173 5.69 -17.67 14.37
N PHE A 174 6.46 -17.11 13.43
CA PHE A 174 7.41 -17.90 12.66
C PHE A 174 8.58 -18.39 13.54
N GLU A 175 9.10 -17.57 14.45
CA GLU A 175 10.11 -18.02 15.42
C GLU A 175 9.60 -19.22 16.24
N LYS A 176 8.35 -19.15 16.72
CA LYS A 176 7.72 -20.23 17.49
C LYS A 176 7.44 -21.50 16.68
N LEU A 177 7.09 -21.36 15.40
CA LEU A 177 6.71 -22.49 14.53
C LEU A 177 7.87 -23.15 13.81
N ARG A 178 9.09 -22.57 13.87
CA ARG A 178 10.27 -23.20 13.29
C ARG A 178 10.57 -24.54 13.99
N PRO A 179 10.72 -25.66 13.24
CA PRO A 179 11.20 -26.90 13.81
C PRO A 179 12.60 -26.70 14.39
N ALA A 180 12.87 -27.26 15.58
CA ALA A 180 14.22 -27.30 16.13
C ALA A 180 15.14 -28.07 15.16
N PRO A 181 16.40 -27.64 15.00
CA PRO A 181 17.37 -28.31 14.13
C PRO A 181 17.69 -29.74 14.57
#